data_AF-A0A0L6UAS9-F1
#
_entry.id   AF-A0A0L6UAS9-F1
#
_cell.length_a   1.000
_cell.length_b   1.000
_cell.length_c   1.000
_cell.angle_alpha   90.00
_cell.angle_beta   90.00
_cell.angle_gamma   90.00
#
_symmetry.space_group_name_H-M   'P 1'
#
loop_
_entity.id
_entity.type
_entity.pdbx_description
1 polymer ?
#
loop_
_entity_poly.entity_id
_entity_poly.type
_entity_poly.pdbx_seq_one_letter_code
_entity_poly.pdbx_strand_id
1 'polypeptide(L)'
;MQMLEASTGAGGEEGEKEVTMGDQKMINEFSNLNMQRMRVKKQLKSKTLEHDDLVELENELLLGSFDVDEEPDGLDGGQENDLILYKLDTSYIHIQRSRFQEVKLAENLAKSKDEIAKLNSTMDLLGNQMSVLKKKLYSKFGNTINLEAGDEDEEDEVP
;
A
#
# COMPACT_ATOMS: atom_id res chain seq x y z
N MET A 1 -28.17 -11.70 -8.83
CA MET A 1 -27.44 -12.93 -9.16
C MET A 1 -27.18 -12.87 -10.66
N GLN A 2 -26.01 -12.36 -11.06
CA GLN A 2 -25.75 -12.03 -12.46
C GLN A 2 -25.17 -13.27 -13.15
N MET A 3 -25.88 -13.77 -14.15
CA MET A 3 -25.45 -14.89 -15.00
C MET A 3 -24.44 -14.38 -16.02
N LEU A 4 -23.28 -15.03 -16.11
CA LEU A 4 -22.29 -14.83 -17.17
C LEU A 4 -22.73 -15.63 -18.41
N GLU A 5 -22.99 -14.93 -19.51
CA GLU A 5 -23.33 -15.55 -20.79
C GLU A 5 -22.08 -16.06 -21.53
N ALA A 6 -22.20 -17.25 -22.12
CA ALA A 6 -21.15 -17.88 -22.91
C ALA A 6 -21.07 -17.26 -24.31
N SER A 7 -19.97 -16.60 -24.64
CA SER A 7 -19.66 -16.21 -26.01
C SER A 7 -19.14 -17.42 -26.79
N THR A 8 -19.91 -17.90 -27.75
CA THR A 8 -19.56 -18.99 -28.66
C THR A 8 -18.60 -18.52 -29.75
N GLY A 9 -17.29 -18.75 -29.54
CA GLY A 9 -16.25 -18.66 -30.56
C GLY A 9 -15.92 -20.06 -31.09
N ALA A 10 -16.17 -20.30 -32.38
CA ALA A 10 -15.88 -21.56 -33.05
C ALA A 10 -14.39 -21.66 -33.44
N GLY A 11 -13.71 -22.70 -32.95
CA GLY A 11 -12.38 -23.10 -33.42
C GLY A 11 -11.61 -24.02 -32.46
N GLY A 12 -11.66 -25.33 -32.72
CA GLY A 12 -10.72 -26.32 -32.17
C GLY A 12 -11.31 -27.24 -31.11
N GLU A 13 -11.38 -28.53 -31.42
CA GLU A 13 -11.66 -29.62 -30.48
C GLU A 13 -10.49 -29.78 -29.48
N GLU A 14 -10.40 -28.90 -28.48
CA GLU A 14 -9.68 -29.19 -27.25
C GLU A 14 -10.72 -29.61 -26.21
N GLY A 15 -10.82 -30.92 -25.96
CA GLY A 15 -11.85 -31.49 -25.10
C GLY A 15 -12.04 -30.70 -23.80
N GLU A 16 -13.28 -30.30 -23.52
CA GLU A 16 -13.68 -29.69 -22.26
C GLU A 16 -13.14 -30.53 -21.10
N LYS A 17 -12.02 -30.10 -20.51
CA LYS A 17 -11.43 -30.78 -19.37
C LYS A 17 -12.40 -30.60 -18.22
N GLU A 18 -12.99 -31.70 -17.77
CA GLU A 18 -13.95 -31.71 -16.67
C GLU A 18 -13.35 -31.04 -15.43
N VAL A 19 -13.99 -29.95 -14.98
CA VAL A 19 -13.56 -29.19 -13.81
C VAL A 19 -14.01 -29.93 -12.56
N THR A 20 -13.06 -30.44 -11.78
CA THR A 20 -13.38 -31.13 -10.54
C THR A 20 -13.71 -30.14 -9.43
N MET A 21 -14.41 -30.59 -8.39
CA MET A 21 -14.67 -29.76 -7.21
C MET A 21 -13.38 -29.27 -6.53
N GLY A 22 -12.28 -30.04 -6.61
CA GLY A 22 -10.96 -29.62 -6.12
C GLY A 22 -10.37 -28.46 -6.91
N ASP A 23 -10.60 -28.43 -8.22
CA ASP A 23 -10.15 -27.33 -9.09
C ASP A 23 -10.95 -26.07 -8.85
N GLN A 24 -12.27 -26.20 -8.69
CA GLN A 24 -13.12 -25.05 -8.36
C GLN A 24 -12.71 -24.40 -7.04
N LYS A 25 -12.28 -25.20 -6.04
CA LYS A 25 -11.71 -24.68 -4.80
C LYS A 25 -10.41 -23.89 -5.04
N MET A 26 -9.52 -24.40 -5.90
CA MET A 26 -8.28 -23.71 -6.25
C MET A 26 -8.53 -22.42 -7.03
N ILE A 27 -9.52 -22.39 -7.92
CA ILE A 27 -9.94 -21.19 -8.66
C ILE A 27 -10.49 -20.15 -7.68
N ASN A 28 -11.38 -20.54 -6.78
CA ASN A 28 -11.95 -19.63 -5.79
C ASN A 28 -10.86 -19.08 -4.85
N GLU A 29 -9.92 -19.93 -4.44
CA GLU A 29 -8.78 -19.51 -3.61
C GLU A 29 -7.89 -18.51 -4.35
N PHE A 30 -7.62 -18.75 -5.63
CA PHE A 30 -6.86 -17.82 -6.47
C PHE A 30 -7.54 -16.45 -6.55
N SER A 31 -8.86 -16.41 -6.79
CA SER A 31 -9.63 -15.17 -6.80
C SER A 31 -9.59 -14.44 -5.45
N ASN A 32 -9.68 -15.19 -4.34
CA ASN A 32 -9.59 -14.62 -2.99
C ASN A 32 -8.21 -14.00 -2.72
N LEU A 33 -7.13 -14.73 -3.05
CA LEU A 33 -5.76 -14.24 -2.91
C LEU A 33 -5.53 -12.99 -3.76
N ASN A 34 -6.10 -12.95 -4.97
CA ASN A 34 -6.00 -11.78 -5.83
C ASN A 34 -6.69 -10.55 -5.21
N MET A 35 -7.93 -10.71 -4.73
CA MET A 35 -8.64 -9.61 -4.04
C MET A 35 -7.89 -9.14 -2.79
N GLN A 36 -7.27 -10.07 -2.05
CA GLN A 36 -6.45 -9.72 -0.90
C GLN A 36 -5.18 -8.96 -1.32
N ARG A 37 -4.50 -9.40 -2.38
CA ARG A 37 -3.32 -8.73 -2.93
C ARG A 37 -3.63 -7.32 -3.41
N MET A 38 -4.74 -7.10 -4.12
CA MET A 38 -5.18 -5.75 -4.52
C MET A 38 -5.43 -4.85 -3.31
N ARG A 39 -6.07 -5.37 -2.25
CA ARG A 39 -6.29 -4.61 -1.01
C ARG A 39 -4.97 -4.21 -0.35
N VAL A 40 -4.03 -5.15 -0.23
CA VAL A 40 -2.71 -4.89 0.38
C VAL A 40 -1.91 -3.91 -0.49
N LYS A 41 -1.95 -4.03 -1.82
CA LYS A 41 -1.33 -3.08 -2.77
C LYS A 41 -1.87 -1.65 -2.57
N LYS A 42 -3.19 -1.49 -2.46
CA LYS A 42 -3.81 -0.17 -2.18
C LYS A 42 -3.37 0.39 -0.83
N GLN A 43 -3.33 -0.44 0.21
CA GLN A 43 -2.84 -0.03 1.53
C GLN A 43 -1.37 0.39 1.48
N LEU A 44 -0.54 -0.35 0.75
CA LEU A 44 0.87 -0.04 0.56
C LEU A 44 1.05 1.31 -0.17
N LYS A 45 0.29 1.57 -1.24
CA LYS A 45 0.32 2.87 -1.94
C LYS A 45 -0.04 4.01 -0.99
N SER A 46 -1.13 3.87 -0.24
CA SER A 46 -1.56 4.87 0.75
C SER A 46 -0.49 5.11 1.83
N LYS A 47 0.10 4.04 2.36
CA LYS A 47 1.11 4.12 3.41
C LYS A 47 2.43 4.70 2.92
N THR A 48 2.79 4.45 1.68
CA THR A 48 3.98 5.04 1.04
C THR A 48 3.78 6.55 0.89
N LEU A 49 2.62 6.99 0.40
CA LEU A 49 2.30 8.41 0.33
C LEU A 49 2.33 9.08 1.71
N GLU A 50 1.69 8.48 2.73
CA GLU A 50 1.76 8.97 4.11
C GLU A 50 3.21 9.04 4.64
N HIS A 51 4.09 8.15 4.20
CA HIS A 51 5.50 8.18 4.58
C HIS A 51 6.25 9.31 3.89
N ASP A 52 6.02 9.51 2.60
CA ASP A 52 6.65 10.58 1.82
C ASP A 52 6.24 11.96 2.37
N ASP A 53 4.95 12.15 2.71
CA ASP A 53 4.45 13.35 3.37
C ASP A 53 5.18 13.63 4.71
N LEU A 54 5.49 12.58 5.49
CA LEU A 54 6.24 12.72 6.75
C LEU A 54 7.70 13.09 6.52
N VAL A 55 8.31 12.59 5.43
CA VAL A 55 9.69 12.93 5.05
C VAL A 55 9.76 14.37 4.52
N GLU A 56 8.76 14.80 3.74
CA GLU A 56 8.64 16.19 3.31
C GLU A 56 8.50 17.12 4.52
N LEU A 57 7.61 16.79 5.47
CA LEU A 57 7.46 17.53 6.72
C LEU A 57 8.78 17.61 7.53
N GLU A 58 9.56 16.53 7.58
CA GLU A 58 10.88 16.53 8.22
C GLU A 58 11.84 17.54 7.57
N ASN A 59 11.87 17.55 6.23
CA ASN A 59 12.70 18.48 5.47
C ASN A 59 12.24 19.94 5.62
N GLU A 60 10.94 20.20 5.60
CA GLU A 60 10.39 21.54 5.80
C GLU A 60 10.70 22.08 7.20
N LEU A 61 10.55 21.26 8.23
CA LEU A 61 10.87 21.65 9.61
C LEU A 61 12.37 21.91 9.79
N LEU A 62 13.21 21.17 9.08
CA LEU A 62 14.65 21.42 9.04
C LEU A 62 14.96 22.75 8.35
N LEU A 63 14.41 23.03 7.16
CA LEU A 63 14.59 24.30 6.47
C LEU A 63 14.11 25.50 7.30
N GLY A 64 12.90 25.39 7.86
CA GLY A 64 12.33 26.43 8.72
C GLY A 64 13.03 26.60 10.07
N SER A 65 14.02 25.77 10.41
CA SER A 65 14.91 25.99 11.56
C SER A 65 16.14 26.82 11.21
N PHE A 66 16.57 26.83 9.93
CA PHE A 66 17.71 27.65 9.49
C PHE A 66 17.38 29.14 9.38
N ASP A 67 16.12 29.50 9.10
CA ASP A 67 15.70 30.90 8.91
C ASP A 67 15.46 31.67 10.22
N VAL A 68 15.41 30.99 11.38
CA VAL A 68 15.07 31.62 12.68
C VAL A 68 16.30 32.05 13.50
N ASP A 69 17.49 31.64 13.09
CA ASP A 69 18.76 31.90 13.80
C ASP A 69 19.45 33.22 13.36
N GLU A 70 18.86 34.00 12.44
CA GLU A 70 19.48 35.21 11.84
C GLU A 70 18.99 36.58 12.37
N GLU A 71 18.16 36.67 13.43
CA GLU A 71 17.82 37.97 14.04
C GLU A 71 18.62 38.22 15.34
N PRO A 72 19.68 39.07 15.30
CA PRO A 72 20.56 39.32 16.43
C PRO A 72 20.04 40.50 17.24
N ASP A 73 18.94 40.37 17.99
CA ASP A 73 18.64 41.38 19.02
C ASP A 73 17.71 40.89 20.14
N GLY A 74 18.31 40.25 21.14
CA GLY A 74 18.21 40.64 22.56
C GLY A 74 16.84 40.79 23.26
N LEU A 75 15.71 40.46 22.64
CA LEU A 75 14.39 40.58 23.25
C LEU A 75 13.82 39.19 23.56
N ASP A 76 13.32 39.06 24.78
CA ASP A 76 12.70 37.92 25.46
C ASP A 76 11.45 37.34 24.74
N GLY A 77 11.55 37.06 23.44
CA GLY A 77 10.48 36.52 22.59
C GLY A 77 10.84 35.19 21.90
N GLY A 78 12.00 34.61 22.21
CA GLY A 78 12.57 33.46 21.49
C GLY A 78 11.97 32.09 21.80
N GLN A 79 11.09 31.93 22.79
CA GLN A 79 10.55 30.61 23.16
C GLN A 79 9.14 30.31 22.64
N GLU A 80 8.34 31.33 22.31
CA GLU A 80 6.97 31.12 21.82
C GLU A 80 6.95 30.80 20.31
N ASN A 81 7.93 31.29 19.55
CA ASN A 81 8.04 31.08 18.09
C ASN A 81 8.52 29.67 17.69
N ASP A 82 8.95 28.84 18.64
CA ASP A 82 9.39 27.46 18.39
C ASP A 82 8.35 26.41 18.83
N LEU A 83 7.11 26.85 19.08
CA LEU A 83 6.00 25.95 19.37
C LEU A 83 5.26 25.56 18.09
N ILE A 84 4.92 24.29 17.97
CA ILE A 84 4.05 23.78 16.92
C ILE A 84 2.71 23.32 17.51
N LEU A 85 1.63 23.52 16.74
CA LEU A 85 0.31 23.05 17.11
C LEU A 85 0.16 21.57 16.71
N TYR A 86 0.29 20.67 17.67
CA TYR A 86 0.18 19.23 17.46
C TYR A 86 -1.23 18.72 17.76
N LYS A 87 -1.80 18.00 16.80
CA LYS A 87 -3.10 17.35 16.97
C LYS A 87 -2.97 16.04 17.73
N LEU A 88 -3.67 15.93 18.85
CA LEU A 88 -3.84 14.70 19.61
C LEU A 88 -5.31 14.31 19.60
N ASP A 89 -5.66 13.30 18.81
CA ASP A 89 -7.03 12.82 18.57
C ASP A 89 -7.99 13.95 18.14
N THR A 90 -8.76 14.50 19.07
CA THR A 90 -9.75 15.56 18.86
C THR A 90 -9.30 16.93 19.37
N SER A 91 -8.16 17.00 20.03
CA SER A 91 -7.63 18.21 20.68
C SER A 91 -6.31 18.64 20.05
N TYR A 92 -5.91 19.88 20.31
CA TYR A 92 -4.61 20.41 19.88
C TYR A 92 -3.83 20.89 21.10
N ILE A 93 -2.53 20.61 21.10
CA ILE A 93 -1.59 21.03 22.13
C ILE A 93 -0.40 21.73 21.49
N HIS A 94 0.18 22.71 22.18
CA HIS A 94 1.47 23.26 21.79
C HIS A 94 2.57 22.35 22.30
N ILE A 95 3.49 21.96 21.41
CA ILE A 95 4.71 21.24 21.77
C ILE A 95 5.90 21.96 21.15
N GLN A 96 7.06 21.87 21.80
CA GLN A 96 8.30 22.40 21.23
C GLN A 96 8.63 21.66 19.94
N ARG A 97 9.06 22.41 18.92
CA ARG A 97 9.43 21.89 17.61
C ARG A 97 10.52 20.84 17.72
N SER A 98 11.58 21.12 18.48
CA SER A 98 12.66 20.17 18.78
C SER A 98 12.13 18.85 19.33
N ARG A 99 11.24 18.91 20.32
CA ARG A 99 10.61 17.73 20.91
C ARG A 99 9.73 16.96 19.91
N PHE A 100 9.04 17.65 19.03
CA PHE A 100 8.29 17.01 17.96
C PHE A 100 9.21 16.28 16.98
N GLN A 101 10.26 16.94 16.50
CA GLN A 101 11.22 16.38 15.55
C GLN A 101 11.92 15.14 16.12
N GLU A 102 12.52 15.28 17.30
CA GLU A 102 13.33 14.21 17.91
C GLU A 102 12.53 12.98 18.31
N VAL A 103 11.27 13.16 18.70
CA VAL A 103 10.46 12.07 19.26
C VAL A 103 9.27 11.73 18.39
N LYS A 104 8.35 12.67 18.16
CA LYS A 104 7.06 12.33 17.53
C LYS A 104 7.20 12.05 16.05
N LEU A 105 7.97 12.87 15.33
CA LEU A 105 8.22 12.68 13.91
C LEU A 105 9.07 11.43 13.67
N ALA A 106 10.15 11.26 14.44
CA ALA A 106 10.98 10.06 14.40
C ALA A 106 10.19 8.76 14.70
N GLU A 107 9.33 8.75 15.73
CA GLU A 107 8.43 7.64 16.04
C GLU A 107 7.48 7.33 14.87
N ASN A 108 6.88 8.37 14.26
CA ASN A 108 5.94 8.21 13.14
C ASN A 108 6.63 7.69 11.87
N LEU A 109 7.82 8.21 11.54
CA LEU A 109 8.63 7.75 10.42
C LEU A 109 9.03 6.28 10.60
N ALA A 110 9.52 5.90 11.79
CA ALA A 110 9.90 4.53 12.09
C ALA A 110 8.70 3.57 12.02
N LYS A 111 7.56 3.97 12.59
CA LYS A 111 6.32 3.19 12.54
C LYS A 111 5.82 3.01 11.11
N SER A 112 5.81 4.08 10.31
CA SER A 112 5.39 4.02 8.90
C SER A 112 6.29 3.08 8.09
N LYS A 113 7.62 3.16 8.27
CA LYS A 113 8.58 2.24 7.62
C LYS A 113 8.33 0.77 7.99
N ASP A 114 8.06 0.47 9.26
CA ASP A 114 7.76 -0.89 9.72
C ASP A 114 6.42 -1.40 9.15
N GLU A 115 5.39 -0.55 9.08
CA GLU A 115 4.11 -0.89 8.44
C GLU A 115 4.28 -1.19 6.94
N ILE A 116 5.03 -0.36 6.21
CA ILE A 116 5.37 -0.59 4.80
C ILE A 116 6.12 -1.91 4.63
N ALA A 117 7.12 -2.19 5.48
CA ALA A 117 7.90 -3.44 5.41
C ALA A 117 7.02 -4.68 5.62
N LYS A 118 6.07 -4.63 6.57
CA LYS A 118 5.10 -5.71 6.81
C LYS A 118 4.15 -5.91 5.63
N LEU A 119 3.67 -4.82 5.02
CA LEU A 119 2.80 -4.88 3.84
C LEU A 119 3.54 -5.47 2.63
N ASN A 120 4.81 -5.09 2.42
CA ASN A 120 5.66 -5.70 1.38
C ASN A 120 5.87 -7.19 1.61
N SER A 121 6.22 -7.61 2.83
CA SER A 121 6.35 -9.03 3.15
C SER A 121 5.05 -9.81 2.93
N THR A 122 3.89 -9.19 3.21
CA THR A 122 2.58 -9.78 2.92
C THR A 122 2.34 -9.89 1.41
N MET A 123 2.69 -8.88 0.62
CA MET A 123 2.61 -8.92 -0.83
C MET A 123 3.45 -10.06 -1.42
N ASP A 124 4.69 -10.23 -0.93
CA ASP A 124 5.58 -11.31 -1.37
C ASP A 124 4.98 -12.68 -1.05
N LEU A 125 4.42 -12.86 0.15
CA LEU A 125 3.77 -14.11 0.54
C LEU A 125 2.58 -14.43 -0.36
N LEU A 126 1.71 -13.44 -0.60
CA LEU A 126 0.53 -13.60 -1.47
C LEU A 126 0.95 -13.90 -2.91
N GLY A 127 1.96 -13.20 -3.44
CA GLY A 127 2.51 -13.44 -4.78
C GLY A 127 3.08 -14.86 -4.93
N ASN A 128 3.77 -15.36 -3.91
CA ASN A 128 4.27 -16.74 -3.88
C ASN A 128 3.12 -17.77 -3.86
N GLN A 129 2.10 -17.57 -3.02
CA GLN A 129 0.93 -18.46 -2.96
C GLN A 129 0.16 -18.48 -4.29
N MET A 130 -0.07 -17.31 -4.88
CA MET A 130 -0.71 -17.17 -6.19
C MET A 130 0.11 -17.85 -7.29
N SER A 131 1.43 -17.68 -7.31
CA SER A 131 2.31 -18.32 -8.30
C SER A 131 2.24 -19.85 -8.25
N VAL A 132 2.16 -20.43 -7.05
CA VAL A 132 2.01 -21.88 -6.87
C VAL A 132 0.65 -22.35 -7.40
N LEU A 133 -0.43 -21.63 -7.09
CA LEU A 133 -1.78 -21.96 -7.58
C LEU A 133 -1.88 -21.79 -9.11
N LYS A 134 -1.34 -20.70 -9.65
CA LYS A 134 -1.29 -20.40 -11.09
C LYS A 134 -0.65 -21.57 -11.84
N LYS A 135 0.55 -22.02 -11.42
CA LYS A 135 1.23 -23.17 -12.03
C LYS A 135 0.39 -24.44 -12.01
N LYS A 136 -0.27 -24.76 -10.89
CA LYS A 136 -1.13 -25.96 -10.77
C LYS A 136 -2.32 -25.90 -11.70
N LEU A 137 -3.01 -24.76 -11.75
CA LEU A 137 -4.19 -24.56 -12.57
C LEU A 137 -3.85 -24.57 -14.07
N TYR A 138 -2.83 -23.83 -14.50
CA TYR A 138 -2.39 -23.84 -15.91
C TYR A 138 -1.80 -25.19 -16.35
N SER A 139 -1.14 -25.94 -15.46
CA SER A 139 -0.67 -27.30 -15.81
C SER A 139 -1.83 -28.24 -16.11
N LYS A 140 -2.99 -28.04 -15.48
CA LYS A 140 -4.17 -28.87 -15.68
C LYS A 140 -5.04 -28.40 -16.84
N PHE A 141 -5.34 -27.11 -16.89
CA PHE A 141 -6.31 -26.53 -17.82
C PHE A 141 -5.66 -25.85 -19.05
N GLY A 142 -4.37 -25.55 -19.03
CA GLY A 142 -3.70 -24.84 -20.13
C GLY A 142 -4.37 -23.49 -20.40
N ASN A 143 -4.54 -23.15 -21.67
CA ASN A 143 -5.14 -21.87 -22.09
C ASN A 143 -6.67 -21.83 -21.99
N THR A 144 -7.31 -22.90 -21.48
CA THR A 144 -8.79 -22.95 -21.36
C THR A 144 -9.34 -22.15 -20.18
N ILE A 145 -8.47 -21.65 -19.29
CA ILE A 145 -8.84 -20.76 -18.18
C ILE A 145 -8.09 -19.43 -18.29
N ASN A 146 -8.79 -18.32 -18.00
CA ASN A 146 -8.16 -17.02 -17.82
C ASN A 146 -8.08 -16.70 -16.32
N LEU A 147 -6.86 -16.63 -15.79
CA LEU A 147 -6.58 -16.25 -14.40
C LEU A 147 -6.01 -14.83 -14.28
N GLU A 148 -5.89 -14.07 -15.37
CA GLU A 148 -5.15 -12.80 -15.42
C GLU A 148 -6.03 -11.56 -15.22
N ALA A 149 -7.36 -11.74 -15.06
CA ALA A 149 -8.36 -10.66 -14.95
C ALA A 149 -8.23 -9.73 -13.74
N GLY A 150 -7.10 -9.73 -13.02
CA GLY A 150 -6.80 -8.74 -11.99
C GLY A 150 -5.32 -8.37 -11.89
N ASP A 151 -4.49 -8.79 -12.85
CA ASP A 151 -3.10 -8.34 -12.98
C ASP A 151 -2.98 -7.15 -13.98
N GLU A 152 -3.94 -6.96 -14.90
CA GLU A 152 -3.80 -6.04 -16.05
C GLU A 152 -4.34 -4.60 -15.89
N ASP A 153 -5.10 -4.26 -14.83
CA ASP A 153 -5.83 -2.96 -14.77
C ASP A 153 -5.32 -1.94 -13.72
N GLU A 154 -4.07 -2.02 -13.29
CA GLU A 154 -3.48 -0.96 -12.43
C GLU A 154 -1.99 -0.69 -12.73
N GLU A 155 -1.57 -0.88 -13.98
CA GLU A 155 -0.50 -0.07 -14.54
C GLU A 155 -1.16 1.26 -14.97
N ASP A 156 -0.53 2.39 -14.63
CA ASP A 156 -0.91 3.72 -15.07
C ASP A 156 -2.14 4.39 -14.43
N GLU A 157 -2.05 4.71 -13.14
CA GLU A 157 -2.57 6.00 -12.66
C GLU A 157 -1.76 6.46 -11.44
N VAL A 158 -0.64 7.10 -11.75
CA VAL A 158 -0.01 8.11 -10.89
C VAL A 158 -0.08 9.42 -11.69
N PRO A 159 -0.75 10.47 -11.20
CA PRO A 159 -0.71 11.79 -11.84
C PRO A 159 0.70 12.40 -11.82
#